data_AF-A0A7S4KYP7-F1
#
_entry.id   AF-A0A7S4KYP7-F1
#
_cell.length_a   1.000
_cell.length_b   1.000
_cell.length_c   1.000
_cell.angle_alpha   90.00
_cell.angle_beta   90.00
_cell.angle_gamma   90.00
#
_symmetry.space_group_name_H-M   'P 1'
#
loop_
_entity.id
_entity.type
_entity.pdbx_description
1 polymer ?
#
loop_
_entity_poly.entity_id
_entity_poly.type
_entity_poly.pdbx_seq_one_letter_code
_entity_poly.pdbx_strand_id
1 'polypeptide(L)'
;VRAACSNKEESSLVDGQESPPTVAFIDIGGNRELDGVTRMIRFVRTAFTPPPRLIIVKSKAMIAELKKTHGSMASCLDVIENGDSWFQELLAKEGSPHGEGKPTEKRLPRYFRPLEAAMRKDPAGVPICRFHNYHPSGCLKSANCPYNHNICHWCLKD
;
A
#
# COMPACT_ATOMS: atom_id res chain seq x y z
N VAL A 1 13.11 -17.44 -14.93
CA VAL A 1 12.33 -16.22 -15.22
C VAL A 1 11.22 -16.56 -16.21
N ARG A 2 9.95 -16.49 -15.79
CA ARG A 2 8.80 -16.17 -16.64
C ARG A 2 7.60 -15.83 -15.76
N ALA A 3 7.08 -14.62 -15.95
CA ALA A 3 5.71 -14.25 -15.59
C ALA A 3 4.74 -14.98 -16.53
N ALA A 4 3.49 -15.16 -16.11
CA ALA A 4 2.40 -15.49 -17.02
C ALA A 4 1.12 -14.72 -16.63
N CYS A 5 0.77 -13.75 -17.48
CA CYS A 5 -0.61 -13.42 -17.81
C CYS A 5 -1.08 -14.34 -18.95
N SER A 6 -2.41 -14.45 -19.14
CA SER A 6 -3.18 -15.14 -20.19
C SER A 6 -3.39 -16.66 -19.98
N ASN A 7 -4.58 -17.25 -20.16
CA ASN A 7 -5.78 -16.89 -20.92
C ASN A 7 -7.07 -17.46 -20.28
N LYS A 8 -8.22 -16.94 -20.73
CA LYS A 8 -9.55 -17.58 -20.59
C LYS A 8 -9.49 -19.03 -21.06
N GLU A 9 -9.80 -19.97 -20.18
CA GLU A 9 -10.48 -21.21 -20.52
C GLU A 9 -11.66 -21.37 -19.58
N GLU A 10 -12.85 -21.36 -20.18
CA GLU A 10 -14.11 -21.66 -19.51
C GLU A 10 -14.09 -23.16 -19.22
N SER A 11 -13.63 -23.52 -18.03
CA SER A 11 -13.68 -24.88 -17.49
C SER A 11 -14.43 -24.77 -16.16
N SER A 12 -15.72 -25.05 -16.24
CA SER A 12 -16.55 -25.37 -15.09
C SER A 12 -15.92 -26.57 -14.38
N LEU A 13 -15.45 -26.42 -13.14
CA LEU A 13 -15.34 -27.52 -12.17
C LEU A 13 -14.86 -27.02 -10.79
N VAL A 14 -15.70 -27.35 -9.79
CA VAL A 14 -15.49 -27.44 -8.34
C VAL A 14 -15.24 -26.12 -7.59
N ASP A 15 -16.18 -25.81 -6.69
CA ASP A 15 -16.04 -24.85 -5.60
C ASP A 15 -14.92 -25.34 -4.68
N GLY A 16 -13.67 -25.11 -5.10
CA GLY A 16 -12.47 -25.44 -4.35
C GLY A 16 -12.39 -24.48 -3.19
N GLN A 17 -12.91 -24.90 -2.03
CA GLN A 17 -12.76 -24.16 -0.78
C GLN A 17 -11.27 -24.07 -0.45
N GLU A 18 -10.61 -23.00 -0.90
CA GLU A 18 -9.20 -22.78 -0.66
C GLU A 18 -8.95 -22.71 0.84
N SER A 19 -8.10 -23.61 1.34
CA SER A 19 -7.67 -23.56 2.72
C SER A 19 -6.88 -22.26 2.96
N PRO A 20 -7.08 -21.59 4.11
CA PRO A 20 -6.37 -20.35 4.40
C PRO A 20 -4.85 -20.57 4.41
N PRO A 21 -4.07 -19.57 3.97
CA PRO A 21 -2.63 -19.71 3.84
C PRO A 21 -1.96 -19.88 5.20
N THR A 22 -1.05 -20.85 5.29
CA THR A 22 -0.23 -21.07 6.49
C THR A 22 1.00 -20.16 6.53
N VAL A 23 1.47 -19.71 5.36
CA VAL A 23 2.63 -18.82 5.20
C VAL A 23 2.28 -17.70 4.23
N ALA A 24 2.64 -16.46 4.56
CA ALA A 24 2.47 -15.30 3.69
C ALA A 24 3.82 -14.62 3.41
N PHE A 25 4.11 -14.37 2.13
CA PHE A 25 5.29 -13.60 1.70
C PHE A 25 4.85 -12.20 1.28
N ILE A 26 5.45 -11.18 1.88
CA ILE A 26 5.20 -9.78 1.57
C ILE A 26 6.45 -9.19 0.92
N ASP A 27 6.45 -9.13 -0.42
CA ASP A 27 7.43 -8.36 -1.18
C ASP A 27 6.83 -6.99 -1.54
N ILE A 28 7.27 -5.96 -0.84
CA ILE A 28 6.72 -4.61 -0.93
C ILE A 28 7.30 -3.78 -2.09
N GLY A 29 8.37 -4.27 -2.76
CA GLY A 29 9.02 -3.62 -3.90
C GLY A 29 9.56 -2.20 -3.61
N GLY A 30 10.87 -1.99 -3.74
CA GLY A 30 11.50 -0.68 -3.46
C GLY A 30 11.57 -0.34 -1.97
N ASN A 31 11.76 0.94 -1.63
CA ASN A 31 11.81 1.40 -0.24
C ASN A 31 10.45 1.99 0.16
N ARG A 32 9.65 1.23 0.92
CA ARG A 32 8.42 1.75 1.54
C ARG A 32 8.71 2.20 2.95
N GLU A 33 8.00 3.23 3.38
CA GLU A 33 8.04 3.73 4.75
C GLU A 33 7.49 2.69 5.74
N LEU A 34 7.99 2.73 6.97
CA LEU A 34 7.72 1.75 8.02
C LEU A 34 6.21 1.52 8.23
N ASP A 35 5.44 2.61 8.39
CA ASP A 35 3.98 2.57 8.60
C ASP A 35 3.24 1.82 7.49
N GLY A 36 3.64 1.98 6.22
CA GLY A 36 3.03 1.24 5.11
C GLY A 36 3.26 -0.27 5.22
N VAL A 37 4.42 -0.67 5.74
CA VAL A 37 4.77 -2.08 5.95
C VAL A 37 4.04 -2.63 7.17
N THR A 38 3.98 -1.88 8.28
CA THR A 38 3.25 -2.24 9.50
C THR A 38 1.77 -2.51 9.19
N ARG A 39 1.13 -1.61 8.42
CA ARG A 39 -0.26 -1.77 7.99
C ARG A 39 -0.48 -3.00 7.10
N MET A 40 0.47 -3.32 6.23
CA MET A 40 0.39 -4.52 5.38
C MET A 40 0.45 -5.81 6.21
N ILE A 41 1.37 -5.88 7.17
CA ILE A 41 1.48 -7.03 8.08
C ILE A 41 0.20 -7.19 8.89
N ARG A 42 -0.33 -6.09 9.45
CA ARG A 42 -1.60 -6.09 10.18
C ARG A 42 -2.74 -6.61 9.31
N PHE A 43 -2.84 -6.12 8.07
CA PHE A 43 -3.85 -6.58 7.13
C PHE A 43 -3.76 -8.09 6.90
N VAL A 44 -2.57 -8.62 6.57
CA VAL A 44 -2.35 -10.05 6.34
C VAL A 44 -2.71 -10.90 7.56
N ARG A 45 -2.43 -10.42 8.78
CA ARG A 45 -2.82 -11.12 10.01
C ARG A 45 -4.34 -11.24 10.19
N THR A 46 -5.10 -10.26 9.72
CA THR A 46 -6.56 -10.21 9.92
C THR A 46 -7.37 -10.65 8.71
N ALA A 47 -6.75 -10.76 7.53
CA ALA A 47 -7.44 -11.08 6.29
C ALA A 47 -7.81 -12.57 6.16
N PHE A 48 -7.17 -13.45 6.93
CA PHE A 48 -7.38 -14.90 6.87
C PHE A 48 -7.83 -15.45 8.22
N THR A 49 -8.69 -16.46 8.18
CA THR A 49 -9.15 -17.18 9.37
C THR A 49 -9.01 -18.70 9.13
N PRO A 50 -8.11 -19.40 9.85
CA PRO A 50 -7.13 -18.87 10.81
C PRO A 50 -6.08 -17.95 10.17
N PRO A 51 -5.42 -17.11 10.99
CA PRO A 51 -4.32 -16.26 10.52
C PRO A 51 -3.12 -17.11 10.06
N PRO A 52 -2.28 -16.58 9.13
CA PRO A 52 -1.06 -17.27 8.73
C PRO A 52 -0.14 -17.50 9.93
N ARG A 53 0.48 -18.69 9.98
CA ARG A 53 1.43 -19.06 11.05
C ARG A 53 2.77 -18.36 10.89
N LEU A 54 3.15 -18.00 9.66
CA LEU A 54 4.41 -17.35 9.36
C LEU A 54 4.18 -16.23 8.33
N ILE A 55 4.71 -15.04 8.61
CA ILE A 55 4.72 -13.92 7.68
C ILE A 55 6.18 -13.54 7.43
N ILE A 56 6.59 -13.56 6.17
CA ILE A 56 7.95 -13.22 5.74
C ILE A 56 7.87 -11.89 5.00
N VAL A 57 8.62 -10.89 5.47
CA VAL A 57 8.55 -9.53 4.93
C VAL A 57 9.92 -9.09 4.46
N LYS A 58 10.01 -8.65 3.21
CA LYS A 58 11.24 -8.09 2.65
C LYS A 58 11.24 -6.57 2.82
N SER A 59 11.71 -6.07 3.97
CA SER A 59 11.71 -4.63 4.29
C SER A 59 12.98 -4.16 5.01
N LYS A 60 13.69 -3.20 4.41
CA LYS A 60 14.85 -2.53 5.06
C LYS A 60 14.41 -1.64 6.21
N ALA A 61 13.24 -0.99 6.10
CA ALA A 61 12.71 -0.11 7.14
C ALA A 61 12.40 -0.89 8.43
N MET A 62 11.84 -2.10 8.31
CA MET A 62 11.58 -2.98 9.47
C MET A 62 12.87 -3.40 10.17
N ILE A 63 13.90 -3.78 9.39
CA ILE A 63 15.21 -4.13 9.94
C ILE A 63 15.83 -2.93 10.68
N ALA A 64 15.73 -1.73 10.11
CA ALA A 64 16.24 -0.52 10.75
C ALA A 64 15.52 -0.24 12.07
N GLU A 65 14.20 -0.37 12.11
CA GLU A 65 13.42 -0.16 13.34
C GLU A 65 13.74 -1.21 14.42
N LEU A 66 13.82 -2.48 14.01
CA LEU A 66 14.22 -3.59 14.88
C LEU A 66 15.56 -3.34 15.56
N LYS A 67 16.56 -2.86 14.81
CA LYS A 67 17.88 -2.52 15.34
C LYS A 67 17.86 -1.35 16.32
N LYS A 68 16.94 -0.38 16.17
CA LYS A 68 16.78 0.71 17.13
C LYS A 68 16.21 0.21 18.46
N THR A 69 15.20 -0.65 18.42
CA THR A 69 14.48 -1.08 19.62
C THR A 69 15.22 -2.14 20.43
N HIS A 70 16.00 -3.01 19.79
CA HIS A 70 16.68 -4.12 20.47
C HIS A 70 18.18 -3.90 20.72
N GLY A 71 18.74 -2.77 20.28
CA GLY A 71 20.17 -2.54 20.35
C GLY A 71 20.98 -3.62 19.61
N SER A 72 22.29 -3.48 19.58
CA SER A 72 23.19 -4.44 18.92
C SER A 72 23.34 -5.75 19.72
N MET A 73 22.26 -6.39 20.19
CA MET A 73 22.30 -7.79 20.63
C MET A 73 22.16 -8.70 19.41
N ALA A 74 23.22 -8.71 18.61
CA ALA A 74 23.43 -9.69 17.56
C ALA A 74 23.72 -11.05 18.21
N SER A 75 22.65 -11.78 18.55
CA SER A 75 22.67 -13.22 18.37
C SER A 75 22.84 -13.48 16.87
N CYS A 76 23.66 -14.46 16.50
CA CYS A 76 24.12 -14.81 15.15
C CYS A 76 23.00 -14.94 14.08
N LEU A 77 21.72 -14.89 14.46
CA LEU A 77 20.58 -15.13 13.59
C LEU A 77 19.58 -13.96 13.44
N ASP A 78 19.82 -12.78 14.04
CA ASP A 78 18.88 -11.62 13.97
C ASP A 78 17.42 -12.00 14.31
N VAL A 79 17.22 -13.01 15.17
CA VAL A 79 15.89 -13.48 15.60
C VAL A 79 15.47 -12.70 16.84
N ILE A 80 14.30 -12.04 16.79
CA ILE A 80 13.65 -11.53 18.00
C ILE A 80 12.87 -12.65 18.67
N GLU A 81 13.22 -12.95 19.92
CA GLU A 81 12.35 -13.71 20.82
C GLU A 81 11.12 -12.84 21.16
N ASN A 82 9.91 -13.38 20.98
CA ASN A 82 8.63 -12.65 21.14
C ASN A 82 8.35 -11.56 20.08
N GLY A 83 8.65 -11.85 18.80
CA GLY A 83 8.38 -10.93 17.70
C GLY A 83 6.93 -10.44 17.58
N ASP A 84 5.95 -11.19 18.10
CA ASP A 84 4.55 -10.73 18.15
C ASP A 84 4.38 -9.55 19.11
N SER A 85 4.93 -9.64 20.32
CA SER A 85 4.89 -8.55 21.31
C SER A 85 5.59 -7.30 20.78
N TRP A 86 6.77 -7.47 20.17
CA TRP A 86 7.48 -6.36 19.52
C TRP A 86 6.62 -5.68 18.45
N PHE A 87 5.92 -6.46 17.62
CA PHE A 87 5.06 -5.92 16.58
C PHE A 87 3.82 -5.22 17.16
N GLN A 88 3.25 -5.73 18.27
CA GLN A 88 2.14 -5.05 18.96
C GLN A 88 2.59 -3.72 19.59
N GLU A 89 3.80 -3.67 20.16
CA GLU A 89 4.39 -2.42 20.65
C GLU A 89 4.63 -1.42 19.51
N LEU A 90 5.08 -1.90 18.36
CA LEU A 90 5.23 -1.07 17.16
C LEU A 90 3.88 -0.46 16.72
N LEU A 91 2.82 -1.28 16.69
CA LEU A 91 1.46 -0.81 16.42
C LEU A 91 0.96 0.19 17.48
N ALA A 92 1.27 -0.02 18.76
CA ALA A 92 0.87 0.86 19.84
C ALA A 92 1.61 2.21 19.78
N LYS A 93 2.87 2.23 19.34
CA LYS A 93 3.64 3.47 19.10
C LYS A 93 3.06 4.28 17.95
N GLU A 94 2.58 3.62 16.89
CA GLU A 94 1.82 4.27 15.81
C GLU A 94 0.42 4.75 16.28
N GLY A 95 -0.09 4.20 17.39
CA GLY A 95 -1.39 4.53 17.99
C GLY A 95 -1.39 5.65 19.03
N SER A 96 -0.27 6.37 19.26
CA SER A 96 -0.26 7.53 20.17
C SER A 96 -1.13 8.67 19.62
N PRO A 97 -2.08 9.23 20.40
CA PRO A 97 -3.01 10.24 19.94
C PRO A 97 -2.30 11.59 19.83
N HIS A 98 -1.74 11.87 18.66
CA HIS A 98 -1.58 13.23 18.18
C HIS A 98 -2.53 13.43 17.01
N GLY A 99 -3.67 14.07 17.32
CA GLY A 99 -4.53 14.69 16.33
C GLY A 99 -5.91 14.07 16.26
N GLU A 100 -6.82 14.68 17.01
CA GLU A 100 -8.21 14.83 16.61
C GLU A 100 -8.35 14.99 15.09
N GLY A 101 -9.43 14.42 14.55
CA GLY A 101 -9.70 14.38 13.12
C GLY A 101 -9.44 15.71 12.43
N LYS A 102 -8.42 15.74 11.57
CA LYS A 102 -8.48 16.56 10.37
C LYS A 102 -9.29 15.79 9.33
N PRO A 103 -10.39 16.37 8.82
CA PRO A 103 -11.19 15.72 7.79
C PRO A 103 -10.34 15.57 6.52
N THR A 104 -10.30 14.34 6.02
CA THR A 104 -9.96 13.99 4.64
C THR A 104 -8.58 14.45 4.15
N GLU A 105 -7.51 13.79 4.58
CA GLU A 105 -6.46 13.52 3.59
C GLU A 105 -7.09 12.61 2.53
N LYS A 106 -7.45 13.22 1.41
CA LYS A 106 -7.88 12.56 0.17
C LYS A 106 -7.02 11.31 0.04
N ARG A 107 -7.63 10.12 0.21
CA ARG A 107 -6.98 8.83 -0.03
C ARG A 107 -6.17 9.01 -1.30
N LEU A 108 -4.84 9.08 -1.18
CA LEU A 108 -4.01 9.38 -2.34
C LEU A 108 -4.39 8.34 -3.38
N PRO A 109 -4.88 8.78 -4.55
CA PRO A 109 -5.38 7.87 -5.54
C PRO A 109 -4.28 6.87 -5.88
N ARG A 110 -4.70 5.67 -6.29
CA ARG A 110 -3.87 4.49 -6.60
C ARG A 110 -2.71 4.73 -7.59
N TYR A 111 -2.56 5.96 -8.10
CA TYR A 111 -1.58 6.41 -9.07
C TYR A 111 -0.78 7.60 -8.50
N PHE A 112 0.38 7.32 -7.90
CA PHE A 112 1.38 8.36 -7.57
C PHE A 112 2.05 8.93 -8.83
N ARG A 113 1.79 8.32 -9.99
CA ARG A 113 2.38 8.65 -11.29
C ARG A 113 1.27 9.14 -12.21
N PRO A 114 1.14 10.46 -12.43
CA PRO A 114 0.10 11.05 -13.26
C PRO A 114 -0.03 10.42 -14.65
N LEU A 115 1.06 9.92 -15.24
CA LEU A 115 1.05 9.34 -16.58
C LEU A 115 0.51 7.90 -16.64
N GLU A 116 0.50 7.17 -15.51
CA GLU A 116 -0.03 5.79 -15.43
C GLU A 116 -1.55 5.77 -15.28
N ALA A 117 -2.16 6.86 -14.79
CA ALA A 117 -3.60 6.98 -14.76
C ALA A 117 -4.15 7.12 -16.20
N ALA A 118 -5.14 6.30 -16.56
CA ALA A 118 -5.81 6.38 -17.86
C ALA A 118 -6.38 7.79 -18.10
N MET A 119 -6.33 8.29 -19.33
CA MET A 119 -6.86 9.62 -19.64
C MET A 119 -8.39 9.61 -19.56
N ARG A 120 -8.95 10.39 -18.62
CA ARG A 120 -10.39 10.61 -18.50
C ARG A 120 -10.79 11.96 -19.07
N LYS A 121 -12.04 12.06 -19.50
CA LYS A 121 -12.66 13.27 -20.02
C LYS A 121 -13.82 13.68 -19.13
N ASP A 122 -14.11 14.97 -19.09
CA ASP A 122 -15.31 15.50 -18.47
C ASP A 122 -16.57 15.30 -19.34
N PRO A 123 -17.77 15.67 -18.87
CA PRO A 123 -19.00 15.58 -19.66
C PRO A 123 -18.97 16.39 -20.97
N ALA A 124 -18.14 17.43 -21.05
CA ALA A 124 -17.93 18.24 -22.25
C ALA A 124 -16.87 17.65 -23.21
N GLY A 125 -16.26 16.52 -22.85
CA GLY A 125 -15.23 15.84 -23.64
C GLY A 125 -13.80 16.38 -23.46
N VAL A 126 -13.58 17.33 -22.55
CA VAL A 126 -12.27 17.91 -22.27
C VAL A 126 -11.47 16.95 -21.39
N PRO A 127 -10.21 16.60 -21.73
CA PRO A 127 -9.39 15.76 -20.88
C PRO A 127 -9.16 16.39 -19.51
N ILE A 128 -9.27 15.58 -18.45
CA ILE A 128 -9.06 16.02 -17.07
C ILE A 128 -7.56 15.95 -16.73
N CYS A 129 -7.04 16.97 -16.05
CA CYS A 129 -5.62 17.07 -15.76
C CYS A 129 -5.16 16.08 -14.69
N ARG A 130 -4.40 15.07 -15.13
CA ARG A 130 -3.80 14.05 -14.26
C ARG A 130 -2.75 14.65 -13.31
N PHE A 131 -1.93 15.60 -13.78
CA PHE A 131 -0.90 16.23 -12.94
C PHE A 131 -1.51 17.09 -11.83
N HIS A 132 -2.59 17.81 -12.11
CA HIS A 132 -3.33 18.56 -11.10
C HIS A 132 -3.89 17.64 -10.00
N ASN A 133 -4.35 16.44 -10.37
CA ASN A 133 -4.99 15.50 -9.45
C ASN A 133 -4.03 14.58 -8.68
N TYR A 134 -2.85 14.27 -9.25
CA TYR A 134 -1.97 13.21 -8.72
C TYR A 134 -0.54 13.66 -8.43
N HIS A 135 -0.06 14.77 -8.99
CA HIS A 135 1.31 15.23 -8.74
C HIS A 135 1.37 16.08 -7.45
N PRO A 136 2.33 15.87 -6.54
CA PRO A 136 2.42 16.64 -5.28
C PRO A 136 2.56 18.15 -5.50
N SER A 137 3.28 18.56 -6.56
CA SER A 137 3.42 19.98 -6.91
C SER A 137 2.26 20.54 -7.76
N GLY A 138 1.22 19.74 -7.99
CA GLY A 138 0.14 20.07 -8.93
C GLY A 138 0.59 20.15 -10.39
N CYS A 139 -0.27 20.72 -11.23
CA CYS A 139 0.02 20.94 -12.65
C CYS A 139 0.90 22.20 -12.85
N LEU A 140 2.14 22.00 -13.27
CA LEU A 140 3.09 23.09 -13.54
C LEU A 140 2.68 24.00 -14.71
N LYS A 141 1.74 23.57 -15.57
CA LYS A 141 1.24 24.39 -16.68
C LYS A 141 0.20 25.42 -16.24
N SER A 142 -0.39 25.27 -15.04
CA SER A 142 -1.39 26.19 -14.47
C SER A 142 -2.37 26.74 -15.53
N ALA A 143 -2.39 28.06 -15.78
CA ALA A 143 -3.26 28.73 -16.74
C ALA A 143 -3.06 28.32 -18.21
N ASN A 144 -1.89 27.77 -18.57
CA ASN A 144 -1.58 27.29 -19.91
C ASN A 144 -1.91 25.79 -20.10
N CYS A 145 -2.57 25.17 -19.12
CA CYS A 145 -2.93 23.76 -19.22
C CYS A 145 -4.17 23.58 -20.11
N PRO A 146 -4.11 22.78 -21.19
CA PRO A 146 -5.27 22.52 -22.05
C PRO A 146 -6.28 21.54 -21.44
N TYR A 147 -6.11 21.16 -20.17
CA TYR A 147 -6.89 20.13 -19.50
C TYR A 147 -7.69 20.70 -18.34
N ASN A 148 -8.85 20.10 -18.07
CA ASN A 148 -9.75 20.54 -17.02
C ASN A 148 -9.12 20.33 -15.62
N HIS A 149 -9.04 21.40 -14.82
CA HIS A 149 -8.55 21.40 -13.43
C HIS A 149 -9.68 21.39 -12.39
N ASN A 150 -10.91 21.66 -12.81
CA ASN A 150 -12.06 21.82 -11.92
C ASN A 150 -12.72 20.48 -11.59
N ILE A 151 -12.44 19.43 -12.35
CA ILE A 151 -13.02 18.11 -12.13
C ILE A 151 -11.96 17.17 -11.57
N CYS A 152 -12.33 16.45 -10.50
CA CYS A 152 -11.51 15.40 -9.94
C CYS A 152 -11.39 14.23 -10.93
N HIS A 153 -10.16 13.91 -11.34
CA HIS A 153 -9.88 12.80 -12.25
C HIS A 153 -10.29 11.44 -11.66
N TRP A 154 -10.36 11.31 -10.32
CA TRP A 154 -10.72 10.07 -9.65
C TRP A 154 -12.24 9.84 -9.59
N CYS A 155 -13.00 10.80 -9.07
CA CYS A 155 -14.45 10.64 -8.86
C CYS A 155 -15.33 11.30 -9.94
N LEU A 156 -14.76 12.05 -10.88
CA LEU A 156 -15.47 12.81 -11.93
C LEU A 156 -16.48 13.84 -11.39
N LYS A 157 -16.25 14.35 -10.18
CA LYS A 157 -17.02 15.44 -9.59
C LYS A 157 -16.19 16.72 -9.55
N ASP A 158 -16.87 17.84 -9.55
CA ASP A 158 -16.35 19.17 -9.25
C ASP A 158 -15.90 19.32 -7.78
#